data_AF-A0A359B114-F1
#
_entry.id   AF-A0A359B114-F1
#
_cell.length_a   1.000
_cell.length_b   1.000
_cell.length_c   1.000
_cell.angle_alpha   90.00
_cell.angle_beta   90.00
_cell.angle_gamma   90.00
#
_symmetry.space_group_name_H-M   'P 1'
#
loop_
_entity.id
_entity.type
_entity.pdbx_description
1 polymer ?
#
loop_
_entity_poly.entity_id
_entity_poly.type
_entity_poly.pdbx_seq_one_letter_code
_entity_poly.pdbx_strand_id
1 'polypeptide(L)'
;DALYPMMYYKDQLFYPFVDDWMVQSNDRIVVPGLGAYQMTELGWSRQDILHQVDYTRRKAVGGQAFFRTENVLSNTKEILTALDEYYHYPAKLPPMKWLSDT
;
A
#
# COMPACT_ATOMS: atom_id res chain seq x y z
N ASP A 1 3.15 14.06 -10.14
CA ASP A 1 3.09 14.33 -8.68
C ASP A 1 3.15 13.07 -7.82
N ALA A 2 2.31 12.06 -8.06
CA ALA A 2 2.33 10.80 -7.30
C ALA A 2 2.39 9.56 -8.20
N LEU A 3 2.98 8.48 -7.70
CA LEU A 3 3.13 7.18 -8.36
C LEU A 3 2.41 6.09 -7.55
N TYR A 4 1.70 5.23 -8.26
CA TYR A 4 0.92 4.12 -7.68
C TYR A 4 1.33 2.78 -8.32
N PRO A 5 2.53 2.27 -8.02
CA PRO A 5 2.99 1.02 -8.64
C PRO A 5 2.09 -0.15 -8.24
N MET A 6 1.63 -0.92 -9.23
CA MET A 6 0.74 -2.09 -9.02
C MET A 6 1.54 -3.28 -8.48
N MET A 7 1.82 -3.28 -7.18
CA MET A 7 2.65 -4.27 -6.52
C MET A 7 1.84 -5.49 -6.05
N TYR A 8 1.11 -6.13 -6.97
CA TYR A 8 0.23 -7.27 -6.67
C TYR A 8 1.00 -8.60 -6.57
N TYR A 9 2.16 -8.55 -5.93
CA TYR A 9 3.03 -9.68 -5.61
C TYR A 9 3.23 -9.74 -4.10
N LYS A 10 3.75 -10.86 -3.57
CA LYS A 10 4.05 -11.00 -2.13
C LYS A 10 5.48 -11.50 -1.90
N ASP A 11 5.90 -11.49 -0.64
CA ASP A 11 7.20 -11.96 -0.21
C ASP A 11 8.37 -11.28 -0.93
N GLN A 12 9.30 -12.07 -1.49
CA GLN A 12 10.52 -11.59 -2.15
C GLN A 12 10.24 -10.72 -3.38
N LEU A 13 9.02 -10.77 -3.94
CA LEU A 13 8.61 -9.97 -5.08
C LEU A 13 7.91 -8.67 -4.69
N PHE A 14 7.71 -8.43 -3.39
CA PHE A 14 7.11 -7.21 -2.88
C PHE A 14 8.13 -6.34 -2.15
N TYR A 15 8.77 -6.86 -1.11
CA TYR A 15 9.53 -6.03 -0.17
C TYR A 15 10.73 -5.29 -0.80
N PRO A 16 11.61 -5.95 -1.59
CA PRO A 16 12.73 -5.25 -2.23
C PRO A 16 12.27 -4.19 -3.23
N PHE A 17 11.15 -4.44 -3.92
CA PHE A 17 10.62 -3.50 -4.90
C PHE A 17 10.03 -2.26 -4.26
N VAL A 18 9.52 -2.32 -3.02
CA VAL A 18 9.08 -1.13 -2.29
C VAL A 18 10.29 -0.23 -2.02
N ASP A 19 11.40 -0.82 -1.59
CA ASP A 19 12.65 -0.10 -1.35
C ASP A 19 13.18 0.53 -2.65
N ASP A 20 13.19 -0.22 -3.75
CA ASP A 20 13.61 0.30 -5.06
C ASP A 20 12.75 1.47 -5.53
N TRP A 21 11.42 1.38 -5.40
CA TRP A 21 10.53 2.48 -5.74
C TRP A 21 10.81 3.73 -4.90
N MET A 22 11.11 3.56 -3.60
CA MET A 22 11.44 4.69 -2.73
C MET A 22 12.76 5.34 -3.15
N VAL A 23 13.80 4.57 -3.45
CA VAL A 23 15.10 5.08 -3.91
C VAL A 23 14.97 5.81 -5.25
N GLN A 24 14.16 5.27 -6.17
CA GLN A 24 14.01 5.81 -7.52
C GLN A 24 12.90 6.88 -7.62
N SER A 25 12.21 7.17 -6.51
CA SER A 25 11.08 8.09 -6.48
C SER A 25 11.48 9.53 -6.79
N ASN A 26 12.74 9.93 -6.57
CA ASN A 26 13.19 11.33 -6.61
C ASN A 26 12.27 12.24 -5.77
N ASP A 27 11.98 11.80 -4.53
CA ASP A 27 11.14 12.47 -3.55
C ASP A 27 9.66 12.66 -3.94
N ARG A 28 9.19 12.05 -5.04
CA ARG A 28 7.75 12.04 -5.38
C ARG A 28 7.00 11.10 -4.44
N ILE A 29 5.70 11.36 -4.28
CA ILE A 29 4.81 10.48 -3.50
C ILE A 29 4.76 9.11 -4.18
N VAL A 30 5.11 8.05 -3.44
CA VAL A 30 4.93 6.66 -3.86
C VAL A 30 3.93 5.97 -2.94
N VAL A 31 2.92 5.34 -3.54
CA VAL A 31 1.86 4.61 -2.86
C VAL A 31 1.74 3.21 -3.49
N PRO A 32 2.35 2.18 -2.88
CA PRO A 32 2.25 0.81 -3.39
C PRO A 32 0.79 0.32 -3.48
N GLY A 33 0.45 -0.27 -4.62
CA GLY A 33 -0.81 -0.97 -4.84
C GLY A 33 -0.78 -2.36 -4.21
N LEU A 34 -1.65 -2.63 -3.25
CA LEU A 34 -1.82 -3.91 -2.57
C LEU A 34 -2.97 -4.70 -3.20
N GLY A 35 -2.70 -5.96 -3.56
CA GLY A 35 -3.63 -6.83 -4.29
C GLY A 35 -4.63 -7.53 -3.38
N ALA A 36 -5.54 -6.81 -2.72
CA ALA A 36 -6.60 -7.38 -1.89
C ALA A 36 -7.44 -8.47 -2.60
N TYR A 37 -7.63 -8.35 -3.92
CA TYR A 37 -8.34 -9.35 -4.74
C TYR A 37 -7.66 -10.73 -4.75
N GLN A 38 -6.33 -10.77 -4.53
CA GLN A 38 -5.55 -12.00 -4.52
C GLN A 38 -5.92 -12.93 -3.35
N MET A 39 -6.60 -12.41 -2.31
CA MET A 39 -7.16 -13.24 -1.25
C MET A 39 -8.21 -14.23 -1.78
N THR A 40 -8.93 -13.85 -2.84
CA THR A 40 -9.91 -14.71 -3.51
C THR A 40 -9.27 -15.47 -4.66
N GLU A 41 -8.53 -14.80 -5.55
CA GLU A 41 -8.04 -15.41 -6.80
C GLU A 41 -6.87 -16.37 -6.60
N LEU A 42 -5.91 -16.01 -5.74
CA LEU A 42 -4.71 -16.82 -5.46
C LEU A 42 -4.67 -17.33 -4.02
N GLY A 43 -5.79 -17.20 -3.28
CA GLY A 43 -5.93 -17.72 -1.93
C GLY A 43 -5.05 -17.03 -0.88
N TRP A 44 -4.53 -15.82 -1.14
CA TRP A 44 -3.67 -15.11 -0.18
C TRP A 44 -4.35 -14.96 1.18
N SER A 45 -3.58 -15.06 2.25
CA SER A 45 -4.11 -14.85 3.59
C SER A 45 -4.36 -13.36 3.83
N ARG A 46 -5.22 -13.02 4.80
CA ARG A 46 -5.31 -11.64 5.30
C ARG A 46 -3.92 -11.14 5.73
N GLN A 47 -3.13 -12.03 6.34
CA GLN A 47 -1.80 -11.71 6.85
C GLN A 47 -0.81 -11.32 5.73
N ASP A 48 -0.96 -11.85 4.52
CA ASP A 48 -0.14 -11.45 3.37
C ASP A 48 -0.30 -9.95 3.09
N ILE A 49 -1.53 -9.43 3.16
CA ILE A 49 -1.82 -8.00 2.98
C ILE A 49 -1.37 -7.19 4.21
N LEU A 50 -1.62 -7.67 5.42
CA LEU A 50 -1.24 -6.95 6.63
C LEU A 50 0.29 -6.82 6.77
N HIS A 51 1.06 -7.83 6.37
CA HIS A 51 2.52 -7.73 6.31
C HIS A 51 2.99 -6.66 5.32
N GLN A 52 2.30 -6.50 4.18
CA GLN A 52 2.59 -5.43 3.23
C GLN A 52 2.26 -4.06 3.83
N VAL A 53 1.13 -3.92 4.55
CA VAL A 53 0.77 -2.70 5.29
C VAL A 53 1.82 -2.38 6.34
N ASP A 54 2.22 -3.34 7.17
CA ASP A 54 3.25 -3.18 8.20
C ASP A 54 4.58 -2.73 7.60
N TYR A 55 5.02 -3.42 6.55
CA TYR A 55 6.30 -3.13 5.91
C TYR A 55 6.32 -1.72 5.32
N THR A 56 5.28 -1.38 4.56
CA THR A 56 5.16 -0.05 3.95
C THR A 56 5.12 1.05 5.02
N ARG A 57 4.38 0.86 6.12
CA ARG A 57 4.39 1.81 7.25
C ARG A 57 5.76 1.95 7.90
N ARG A 58 6.49 0.86 8.14
CA ARG A 58 7.86 0.89 8.69
C ARG A 58 8.84 1.63 7.78
N LYS A 59 8.62 1.57 6.46
CA LYS A 59 9.42 2.27 5.45
C LYS A 59 8.96 3.71 5.18
N ALA A 60 7.93 4.18 5.87
CA ALA A 60 7.37 5.53 5.70
C ALA A 60 7.03 5.88 4.24
N VAL A 61 6.56 4.91 3.45
CA VAL A 61 6.00 5.19 2.10
C VAL A 61 4.78 6.11 2.23
N GLY A 62 4.45 6.82 1.15
CA GLY A 62 3.41 7.84 1.12
C GLY A 62 1.98 7.34 1.37
N GLY A 63 1.76 6.03 1.41
CA GLY A 63 0.48 5.40 1.71
C GLY A 63 0.39 3.97 1.19
N GLN A 64 -0.82 3.43 1.16
CA GLN A 64 -1.17 2.16 0.52
C GLN A 64 -2.45 2.33 -0.30
N ALA A 65 -2.50 1.78 -1.51
CA ALA A 65 -3.71 1.75 -2.33
C ALA A 65 -4.17 0.30 -2.49
N PHE A 66 -5.45 0.02 -2.23
CA PHE A 66 -5.96 -1.35 -2.30
C PHE A 66 -6.69 -1.61 -3.61
N PHE A 67 -6.34 -2.70 -4.27
CA PHE A 67 -7.03 -3.19 -5.45
C PHE A 67 -7.56 -4.61 -5.19
N ARG A 68 -8.85 -4.91 -5.33
CA ARG A 68 -9.96 -4.03 -5.74
C ARG A 68 -10.76 -3.59 -4.52
N THR A 69 -11.43 -2.44 -4.65
CA THR A 69 -12.29 -1.85 -3.62
C THR A 69 -13.30 -2.85 -3.05
N GLU A 70 -13.91 -3.67 -3.90
CA GLU A 70 -14.88 -4.69 -3.49
C GLU A 70 -14.30 -5.68 -2.48
N ASN A 71 -13.08 -6.18 -2.68
CA ASN A 71 -12.48 -7.16 -1.76
C ASN A 71 -12.22 -6.58 -0.36
N VAL A 72 -11.93 -5.28 -0.30
CA VAL A 72 -11.81 -4.55 0.96
C VAL A 72 -13.20 -4.36 1.56
N LEU A 73 -14.13 -3.71 0.85
CA LEU A 73 -15.43 -3.32 1.40
C LEU A 73 -16.36 -4.49 1.71
N SER A 74 -16.27 -5.59 0.97
CA SER A 74 -16.95 -6.85 1.28
C SER A 74 -16.33 -7.58 2.47
N ASN A 75 -15.34 -6.99 3.14
CA ASN A 75 -14.61 -7.54 4.27
C ASN A 75 -14.06 -8.95 4.00
N THR A 76 -13.51 -9.16 2.79
CA THR A 76 -13.00 -10.48 2.39
C THR A 76 -11.92 -10.92 3.37
N LYS A 77 -12.11 -12.10 3.97
CA LYS A 77 -11.22 -12.62 5.03
C LYS A 77 -11.00 -11.62 6.17
N GLU A 78 -12.02 -10.83 6.52
CA GLU A 78 -11.98 -9.85 7.61
C GLU A 78 -10.95 -8.71 7.42
N ILE A 79 -10.57 -8.41 6.18
CA ILE A 79 -9.53 -7.40 5.92
C ILE A 79 -9.96 -6.00 6.34
N LEU A 80 -11.21 -5.60 6.12
CA LEU A 80 -11.67 -4.25 6.47
C LEU A 80 -11.59 -4.06 7.99
N THR A 81 -12.08 -5.04 8.74
CA THR A 81 -12.01 -5.03 10.21
C THR A 81 -10.57 -4.96 10.71
N ALA A 82 -9.64 -5.68 10.09
CA ALA A 82 -8.23 -5.58 10.47
C ALA A 82 -7.61 -4.23 10.11
N LEU A 83 -7.99 -3.62 8.98
CA LEU A 83 -7.49 -2.31 8.56
C LEU A 83 -7.98 -1.17 9.48
N ASP A 84 -9.07 -1.35 10.22
CA ASP A 84 -9.53 -0.38 11.22
C ASP A 84 -8.50 -0.17 12.34
N GLU A 85 -7.63 -1.15 12.62
CA GLU A 85 -6.50 -1.03 13.55
C GLU A 85 -5.37 -0.14 13.01
N TYR A 86 -5.34 0.10 11.70
CA TYR A 86 -4.27 0.86 11.02
C TYR A 86 -4.69 2.28 10.63
N TYR A 87 -5.97 2.46 10.29
CA TYR A 87 -6.49 3.69 9.67
C TYR A 87 -7.59 4.36 10.50
N HIS A 88 -7.30 4.63 11.78
CA HIS A 88 -8.23 5.32 12.69
C HIS A 88 -8.65 6.72 12.25
N TYR A 89 -7.88 7.35 11.36
CA TYR A 89 -8.11 8.73 10.92
C TYR A 89 -8.04 8.83 9.40
N PRO A 90 -8.82 9.74 8.79
CA PRO A 90 -8.72 10.01 7.36
C PRO A 90 -7.29 10.39 6.95
N ALA A 91 -6.86 9.88 5.80
CA ALA A 91 -5.56 10.21 5.23
C ALA A 91 -5.50 11.71 4.86
N LYS A 92 -4.38 12.36 5.17
CA LYS A 92 -4.07 13.71 4.72
C LYS A 92 -3.28 13.66 3.41
N LEU A 93 -3.42 14.67 2.57
CA LEU A 93 -2.58 14.82 1.39
C LEU A 93 -1.11 15.00 1.82
N PRO A 94 -0.16 14.18 1.34
CA PRO A 94 1.25 14.37 1.65
C PRO A 94 1.78 15.67 1.02
N PRO A 95 2.78 16.32 1.65
CA PRO A 95 3.37 17.54 1.08
C PRO A 95 4.12 17.24 -0.22
N MET A 96 3.95 18.12 -1.22
CA MET A 96 4.68 18.05 -2.49
C MET A 96 6.07 18.66 -2.37
N LYS A 97 7.00 17.94 -1.71
CA LYS A 97 8.33 18.46 -1.35
C LYS A 97 9.22 18.85 -2.53
N TRP A 98 8.90 18.37 -3.74
CA TRP A 98 9.63 18.68 -4.97
C TRP A 98 9.19 19.99 -5.63
N LEU A 99 8.06 20.56 -5.21
CA LEU A 99 7.65 21.87 -5.69
C LEU A 99 8.47 22.93 -4.97
N SER A 100 9.15 23.74 -5.77
CA SER A 100 9.89 24.90 -5.32
C SER A 100 9.00 26.13 -5.52
N ASP A 101 8.78 26.90 -4.45
CA ASP A 101 7.98 28.14 -4.47
C ASP A 101 8.83 29.38 -4.81
N THR A 102 10.03 29.21 -5.39
CA THR A 102 10.88 30.32 -5.85
C THR A 102 10.62 30.71 -7.29
#